data_AF-A0A2T1DZ92-F1
#
_entry.id   AF-A0A2T1DZ92-F1
#
_cell.length_a   1.000
_cell.length_b   1.000
_cell.length_c   1.000
_cell.angle_alpha   90.00
_cell.angle_beta   90.00
_cell.angle_gamma   90.00
#
_symmetry.space_group_name_H-M   'P 1'
#
loop_
_entity.id
_entity.type
_entity.pdbx_description
1 polymer ?
#
loop_
_entity_poly.entity_id
_entity_poly.type
_entity_poly.pdbx_seq_one_letter_code
_entity_poly.pdbx_strand_id
1 'polypeptide(L)'
;MNVRDVIARGETGLVRGLNLQIIAVVNAIAPNSLVRFDDLRVNVEGNQINPFMQASARMSLQIALRERGTTLVVNSAYRTVVQQYLLRQQFERGLFGITAAAVPGSSNHESGLALDVEDPDGWQPYFQQHNWIRLGRDFDFPHYDYVFPAATRRDLGRIGVRAFQRLWNQFHPGDRIPEDGVYGPQTATRLANSPINGFLPAFRRSLQLQEPRLQGDDVTAVQRALLQSSIVRVNLNVTGVFDMATERAVRQFQQATGRLAVDGVVGPTTLRELGLLR
;
A
#
# COMPACT_ATOMS: atom_id res chain seq x y z
N MET A 1 -14.48 -10.02 -4.53
CA MET A 1 -14.51 -8.78 -5.32
C MET A 1 -13.11 -8.54 -5.84
N ASN A 2 -13.02 -8.31 -7.14
CA ASN A 2 -11.78 -8.05 -7.84
C ASN A 2 -11.68 -6.57 -8.19
N VAL A 3 -10.49 -6.11 -8.58
CA VAL A 3 -10.23 -4.70 -8.93
C VAL A 3 -11.23 -4.19 -9.98
N ARG A 4 -11.58 -5.00 -10.98
CA ARG A 4 -12.56 -4.61 -12.01
C ARG A 4 -13.95 -4.28 -11.48
N ASP A 5 -14.33 -4.87 -10.34
CA ASP A 5 -15.67 -4.72 -9.77
C ASP A 5 -15.84 -3.38 -9.02
N VAL A 6 -14.75 -2.66 -8.75
CA VAL A 6 -14.76 -1.40 -7.99
C VAL A 6 -14.45 -0.16 -8.84
N ILE A 7 -14.22 -0.31 -10.15
CA ILE A 7 -13.91 0.81 -11.06
C ILE A 7 -14.97 1.91 -10.97
N ALA A 8 -16.25 1.55 -11.01
CA ALA A 8 -17.36 2.50 -10.99
C ALA A 8 -17.73 3.02 -9.59
N ARG A 9 -16.90 2.80 -8.56
CA ARG A 9 -17.16 3.26 -7.19
C ARG A 9 -16.48 4.58 -6.83
N GLY A 10 -15.57 5.09 -7.67
CA GLY A 10 -14.88 6.37 -7.44
C GLY A 10 -13.85 6.36 -6.30
N GLU A 11 -13.66 5.23 -5.62
CA GLU A 11 -12.80 5.12 -4.45
C GLU A 11 -11.60 4.21 -4.71
N THR A 12 -10.41 4.80 -4.88
CA THR A 12 -9.16 4.04 -5.04
C THR A 12 -8.65 3.44 -3.72
N GLY A 13 -9.24 3.81 -2.58
CA GLY A 13 -8.95 3.23 -1.26
C GLY A 13 -9.48 1.81 -1.07
N LEU A 14 -10.43 1.37 -1.90
CA LEU A 14 -11.01 0.02 -1.81
C LEU A 14 -9.99 -1.10 -2.09
N VAL A 15 -8.86 -0.79 -2.74
CA VAL A 15 -7.78 -1.74 -3.04
C VAL A 15 -6.62 -1.68 -2.03
N ARG A 16 -6.84 -1.11 -0.84
CA ARG A 16 -5.78 -0.92 0.17
C ARG A 16 -5.02 -2.20 0.51
N GLY A 17 -5.70 -3.33 0.60
CA GLY A 17 -5.03 -4.62 0.89
C GLY A 17 -4.02 -5.00 -0.19
N LEU A 18 -4.42 -4.91 -1.46
CA LEU A 18 -3.52 -5.17 -2.59
C LEU A 18 -2.41 -4.12 -2.70
N ASN A 19 -2.71 -2.84 -2.40
CA ASN A 19 -1.70 -1.77 -2.39
C ASN A 19 -0.53 -2.10 -1.45
N LEU A 20 -0.86 -2.47 -0.20
CA LEU A 20 0.16 -2.74 0.81
C LEU A 20 1.04 -3.93 0.44
N GLN A 21 0.51 -4.95 -0.23
CA GLN A 21 1.30 -6.08 -0.74
C GLN A 21 2.22 -5.67 -1.87
N ILE A 22 1.74 -4.86 -2.82
CA ILE A 22 2.58 -4.34 -3.90
C ILE A 22 3.72 -3.50 -3.30
N ILE A 23 3.43 -2.61 -2.34
CA ILE A 23 4.45 -1.80 -1.65
C ILE A 23 5.49 -2.68 -0.94
N ALA A 24 5.05 -3.74 -0.26
CA ALA A 24 5.96 -4.69 0.38
C ALA A 24 6.89 -5.36 -0.65
N VAL A 25 6.35 -5.78 -1.80
CA VAL A 25 7.16 -6.37 -2.87
C VAL A 25 8.09 -5.34 -3.54
N VAL A 26 7.68 -4.08 -3.68
CA VAL A 26 8.55 -2.97 -4.14
C VAL A 26 9.78 -2.87 -3.24
N ASN A 27 9.58 -2.84 -1.93
CA ASN A 27 10.70 -2.76 -0.97
C ASN A 27 11.51 -4.05 -0.89
N ALA A 28 10.94 -5.21 -1.23
CA ALA A 28 11.71 -6.45 -1.38
C ALA A 28 12.59 -6.46 -2.65
N ILE A 29 12.11 -5.87 -3.76
CA ILE A 29 12.88 -5.74 -5.01
C ILE A 29 13.97 -4.68 -4.87
N ALA A 30 13.64 -3.55 -4.24
CA ALA A 30 14.53 -2.41 -4.09
C ALA A 30 14.43 -1.88 -2.66
N PRO A 31 15.26 -2.40 -1.72
CA PRO A 31 15.22 -2.02 -0.32
C PRO A 31 15.35 -0.51 -0.09
N ASN A 32 14.61 -0.01 0.89
CA ASN A 32 14.55 1.41 1.28
C ASN A 32 14.06 2.38 0.18
N SER A 33 13.42 1.88 -0.88
CA SER A 33 12.88 2.74 -1.94
C SER A 33 11.65 3.53 -1.51
N LEU A 34 10.80 2.93 -0.68
CA LEU A 34 9.60 3.57 -0.13
C LEU A 34 9.65 3.51 1.39
N VAL A 35 9.69 4.69 2.01
CA VAL A 35 9.65 4.87 3.46
C VAL A 35 8.38 5.60 3.86
N ARG A 36 7.90 5.31 5.07
CA ARG A 36 6.74 5.99 5.64
C ARG A 36 7.07 7.43 6.02
N PHE A 37 6.12 8.34 5.85
CA PHE A 37 6.27 9.75 6.27
C PHE A 37 5.14 10.22 7.19
N ASP A 38 4.17 9.36 7.51
CA ASP A 38 3.07 9.67 8.43
C ASP A 38 3.49 9.79 9.90
N ASP A 39 4.77 9.55 10.21
CA ASP A 39 5.38 9.88 11.49
C ASP A 39 5.86 11.34 11.58
N LEU A 40 5.81 12.08 10.46
CA LEU A 40 6.09 13.52 10.41
C LEU A 40 4.85 14.33 10.81
N ARG A 41 4.98 15.66 10.80
CA ARG A 41 3.87 16.60 11.07
C ARG A 41 2.92 16.73 9.87
N VAL A 42 2.30 15.62 9.49
CA VAL A 42 1.38 15.51 8.36
C VAL A 42 0.03 14.97 8.83
N ASN A 43 -1.04 15.37 8.15
CA ASN A 43 -2.34 14.71 8.23
C ASN A 43 -2.56 13.91 6.94
N VAL A 44 -2.84 12.62 7.09
CA VAL A 44 -3.12 11.69 6.00
C VAL A 44 -4.38 10.91 6.35
N GLU A 45 -5.52 11.34 5.80
CA GLU A 45 -6.81 10.73 6.09
C GLU A 45 -7.32 9.88 4.92
N GLY A 46 -7.78 8.68 5.25
CA GLY A 46 -8.44 7.77 4.30
C GLY A 46 -7.54 6.70 3.69
N ASN A 47 -8.19 5.65 3.19
CA ASN A 47 -7.54 4.44 2.70
C ASN A 47 -6.93 4.60 1.29
N GLN A 48 -7.29 5.66 0.58
CA GLN A 48 -6.80 6.01 -0.75
C GLN A 48 -5.37 6.56 -0.74
N ILE A 49 -4.89 7.05 0.41
CA ILE A 49 -3.56 7.65 0.54
C ILE A 49 -2.59 6.61 1.09
N ASN A 50 -1.52 6.35 0.34
CA ASN A 50 -0.38 5.58 0.86
C ASN A 50 0.69 6.57 1.32
N PRO A 51 0.95 6.72 2.63
CA PRO A 51 1.93 7.68 3.15
C PRO A 51 3.36 7.16 2.99
N PHE A 52 3.71 6.80 1.76
CA PHE A 52 5.04 6.33 1.38
C PHE A 52 5.64 7.29 0.36
N MET A 53 6.95 7.47 0.43
CA MET A 53 7.72 8.21 -0.56
C MET A 53 9.18 7.76 -0.53
N GLN A 54 9.99 8.23 -1.48
CA GLN A 54 11.43 7.97 -1.44
C GLN A 54 12.09 8.68 -0.25
N ALA A 55 13.16 8.08 0.28
CA ALA A 55 13.82 8.57 1.49
C ALA A 55 14.36 10.01 1.37
N SER A 56 14.87 10.39 0.19
CA SER A 56 15.34 11.75 -0.10
C SER A 56 14.19 12.77 -0.05
N ALA A 57 13.05 12.45 -0.67
CA ALA A 57 11.84 13.25 -0.60
C ALA A 57 11.35 13.40 0.85
N ARG A 58 11.35 12.31 1.63
CA ARG A 58 10.97 12.34 3.05
C ARG A 58 11.87 13.27 3.87
N MET A 59 13.19 13.21 3.67
CA MET A 59 14.14 14.06 4.38
C MET A 59 13.92 15.54 4.04
N SER A 60 13.73 15.86 2.76
CA SER A 60 13.38 17.21 2.31
C SER A 60 12.06 17.70 2.91
N LEU A 61 11.01 16.87 2.85
CA LEU A 61 9.70 17.18 3.43
C LEU A 61 9.82 17.51 4.93
N GLN A 62 10.59 16.72 5.68
CA GLN A 62 10.80 16.98 7.11
C GLN A 62 11.40 18.37 7.39
N ILE A 63 12.29 18.86 6.54
CA ILE A 63 12.89 20.20 6.68
C ILE A 63 11.82 21.27 6.40
N ALA A 64 11.10 21.17 5.28
CA ALA A 64 10.03 22.11 4.94
C ALA A 64 8.92 22.19 6.00
N LEU A 65 8.53 21.05 6.58
CA LEU A 65 7.55 21.00 7.68
C LEU A 65 8.05 21.73 8.94
N ARG A 66 9.35 21.61 9.26
CA ARG A 66 9.95 22.30 10.42
C ARG A 66 10.00 23.81 10.21
N GLU A 67 10.37 24.25 9.02
CA GLU A 67 10.47 25.67 8.68
C GLU A 67 9.10 26.36 8.65
N ARG A 68 8.08 25.69 8.09
CA ARG A 68 6.72 26.24 8.07
C ARG A 68 6.07 26.19 9.45
N GLY A 69 6.38 25.18 10.27
CA GLY A 69 5.91 25.07 11.64
C GLY A 69 4.41 24.72 11.80
N THR A 70 3.72 24.33 10.72
CA THR A 70 2.33 23.87 10.73
C THR A 70 2.18 22.44 10.22
N THR A 71 1.01 21.83 10.42
CA THR A 71 0.68 20.50 9.91
C THR A 71 0.34 20.56 8.42
N LEU A 72 0.96 19.69 7.61
CA LEU A 72 0.64 19.52 6.19
C LEU A 72 -0.53 18.56 6.02
N VAL A 73 -1.61 18.95 5.35
CA VAL A 73 -2.66 18.03 4.93
C VAL A 73 -2.33 17.50 3.54
N VAL A 74 -2.27 16.18 3.41
CA VAL A 74 -1.93 15.49 2.16
C VAL A 74 -3.18 14.85 1.58
N ASN A 75 -3.48 15.17 0.32
CA ASN A 75 -4.61 14.63 -0.45
C ASN A 75 -4.22 13.39 -1.26
N SER A 76 -2.98 13.35 -1.76
CA SER A 76 -2.42 12.20 -2.49
C SER A 76 -0.91 12.10 -2.30
N ALA A 77 -0.39 10.89 -2.37
CA ALA A 77 1.03 10.58 -2.21
C ALA A 77 1.40 9.42 -3.14
N TYR A 78 2.24 8.46 -2.70
CA TYR A 78 2.58 7.31 -3.52
C TYR A 78 1.32 6.56 -3.97
N ARG A 79 1.22 6.36 -5.28
CA ARG A 79 0.15 5.60 -5.91
C ARG A 79 0.74 4.30 -6.44
N THR A 80 0.13 3.18 -6.10
CA THR A 80 0.52 1.88 -6.66
C THR A 80 0.03 1.73 -8.10
N VAL A 81 0.60 0.79 -8.85
CA VAL A 81 0.15 0.43 -10.19
C VAL A 81 -1.35 0.05 -10.24
N VAL A 82 -1.90 -0.53 -9.17
CA VAL A 82 -3.33 -0.88 -9.12
C VAL A 82 -4.24 0.33 -8.89
N GLN A 83 -3.82 1.32 -8.09
CA GLN A 83 -4.57 2.57 -7.96
C GLN A 83 -4.50 3.39 -9.25
N GLN A 84 -3.34 3.43 -9.90
CA GLN A 84 -3.24 4.10 -11.21
C GLN A 84 -4.07 3.39 -12.27
N TYR A 85 -4.14 2.05 -12.24
CA TYR A 85 -5.04 1.28 -13.09
C TYR A 85 -6.52 1.67 -12.90
N LEU A 86 -6.98 1.79 -11.65
CA LEU A 86 -8.36 2.23 -11.37
C LEU A 86 -8.64 3.63 -11.95
N LEU A 87 -7.75 4.60 -11.71
CA LEU A 87 -7.90 5.96 -12.24
C LEU A 87 -7.89 5.99 -13.77
N ARG A 88 -6.99 5.23 -14.41
CA ARG A 88 -6.95 5.11 -15.87
C ARG A 88 -8.25 4.53 -16.41
N GLN A 89 -8.79 3.49 -15.79
CA GLN A 89 -10.07 2.90 -16.19
C GLN A 89 -11.26 3.85 -15.98
N GLN A 90 -11.25 4.65 -14.92
CA GLN A 90 -12.28 5.65 -14.66
C GLN A 90 -12.22 6.78 -15.70
N PHE A 91 -11.02 7.27 -16.02
CA PHE A 91 -10.80 8.24 -17.09
C PHE A 91 -11.25 7.71 -18.46
N GLU A 92 -10.85 6.50 -18.85
CA GLU A 92 -11.26 5.88 -20.13
C GLU A 92 -12.78 5.73 -20.28
N ARG A 93 -13.50 5.66 -19.15
CA ARG A 93 -14.97 5.54 -19.11
C ARG A 93 -15.69 6.87 -18.90
N GLY A 94 -14.96 7.99 -18.83
CA GLY A 94 -15.53 9.31 -18.58
C GLY A 94 -16.20 9.44 -17.20
N LEU A 95 -15.72 8.69 -16.20
CA LEU A 95 -16.31 8.68 -14.86
C LEU A 95 -15.69 9.78 -13.97
N PHE A 96 -16.48 10.28 -13.02
CA PHE A 96 -16.05 11.16 -11.93
C PHE A 96 -15.37 12.47 -12.37
N GLY A 97 -15.58 12.92 -13.60
CA GLY A 97 -14.99 14.15 -14.11
C GLY A 97 -13.46 14.12 -14.27
N ILE A 98 -12.85 12.92 -14.28
CA ILE A 98 -11.41 12.78 -14.50
C ILE A 98 -11.08 13.15 -15.94
N THR A 99 -10.31 14.22 -16.13
CA THR A 99 -9.97 14.77 -17.45
C THR A 99 -8.66 14.22 -18.01
N ALA A 100 -7.79 13.69 -17.16
CA ALA A 100 -6.54 13.05 -17.54
C ALA A 100 -6.13 11.98 -16.51
N ALA A 101 -5.59 10.87 -17.00
CA ALA A 101 -4.92 9.88 -16.18
C ALA A 101 -3.81 9.18 -16.98
N ALA A 102 -2.58 9.18 -16.45
CA ALA A 102 -1.46 8.48 -17.03
C ALA A 102 -1.72 6.96 -17.13
N VAL A 103 -1.04 6.29 -18.06
CA VAL A 103 -0.98 4.83 -18.07
C VAL A 103 -0.23 4.34 -16.82
N PRO A 104 -0.61 3.20 -16.22
CA PRO A 104 0.11 2.63 -15.08
C PRO A 104 1.60 2.40 -15.37
N GLY A 105 2.44 2.69 -14.39
CA GLY A 105 3.90 2.72 -14.48
C GLY A 105 4.47 4.06 -14.96
N SER A 106 3.65 5.07 -15.23
CA SER A 106 4.09 6.36 -15.80
C SER A 106 3.54 7.59 -15.10
N SER A 107 2.76 7.44 -14.03
CA SER A 107 2.29 8.57 -13.22
C SER A 107 3.39 9.10 -12.30
N ASN A 108 3.46 10.42 -12.11
CA ASN A 108 4.38 11.02 -11.14
C ASN A 108 4.18 10.47 -9.72
N HIS A 109 2.94 10.17 -9.32
CA HIS A 109 2.65 9.54 -8.02
C HIS A 109 3.22 8.12 -7.89
N GLU A 110 3.40 7.39 -9.00
CA GLU A 110 4.04 6.06 -8.98
C GLU A 110 5.56 6.15 -8.79
N SER A 111 6.15 7.34 -8.89
CA SER A 111 7.56 7.57 -8.57
C SER A 111 7.85 7.60 -7.07
N GLY A 112 6.83 7.82 -6.23
CA GLY A 112 7.02 8.07 -4.79
C GLY A 112 7.68 9.42 -4.49
N LEU A 113 7.62 10.37 -5.43
CA LEU A 113 8.17 11.73 -5.30
C LEU A 113 7.11 12.82 -5.41
N ALA A 114 5.86 12.47 -5.73
CA ALA A 114 4.77 13.41 -5.88
C ALA A 114 3.89 13.49 -4.63
N LEU A 115 3.40 14.68 -4.33
CA LEU A 115 2.38 14.95 -3.31
C LEU A 115 1.31 15.88 -3.88
N ASP A 116 0.04 15.58 -3.58
CA ASP A 116 -1.04 16.56 -3.67
C ASP A 116 -1.36 17.04 -2.25
N VAL A 117 -1.38 18.34 -2.03
CA VAL A 117 -1.49 18.94 -0.69
C VAL A 117 -2.60 19.98 -0.60
N GLU A 118 -3.10 20.24 0.61
CA GLU A 118 -3.90 21.44 0.88
C GLU A 118 -2.99 22.66 1.08
N ASP A 119 -3.54 23.85 0.78
CA ASP A 119 -2.82 25.13 0.81
C ASP A 119 -1.47 25.08 0.04
N PRO A 120 -1.50 24.70 -1.26
CA PRO A 120 -0.29 24.56 -2.04
C PRO A 120 0.48 25.89 -2.17
N ASP A 121 -0.22 27.03 -2.19
CA ASP A 121 0.42 28.35 -2.28
C ASP A 121 1.17 28.71 -1.00
N GLY A 122 0.60 28.45 0.17
CA GLY A 122 1.28 28.65 1.45
C GLY A 122 2.46 27.70 1.68
N TRP A 123 2.45 26.51 1.06
CA TRP A 123 3.61 25.59 1.10
C TRP A 123 4.73 25.99 0.15
N GLN A 124 4.44 26.76 -0.91
CA GLN A 124 5.38 27.04 -1.99
C GLN A 124 6.74 27.61 -1.51
N PRO A 125 6.81 28.60 -0.60
CA PRO A 125 8.09 29.19 -0.17
C PRO A 125 9.02 28.18 0.54
N TYR A 126 8.45 27.19 1.21
CA TYR A 126 9.19 26.15 1.94
C TYR A 126 9.54 24.99 1.01
N PHE A 127 8.61 24.59 0.15
CA PHE A 127 8.80 23.49 -0.80
C PHE A 127 9.87 23.82 -1.85
N GLN A 128 9.84 25.03 -2.44
CA GLN A 128 10.78 25.41 -3.49
C GLN A 128 12.24 25.50 -3.01
N GLN A 129 12.46 25.87 -1.75
CA GLN A 129 13.81 25.88 -1.16
C GLN A 129 14.41 24.49 -1.01
N HIS A 130 13.56 23.45 -0.96
CA HIS A 130 13.96 22.06 -0.71
C HIS A 130 13.70 21.14 -1.90
N ASN A 131 13.81 21.67 -3.11
CA ASN A 131 13.70 20.96 -4.39
C ASN A 131 12.32 20.35 -4.70
N TRP A 132 11.25 20.88 -4.12
CA TRP A 132 9.90 20.56 -4.57
C TRP A 132 9.45 21.58 -5.61
N ILE A 133 9.10 21.11 -6.80
CA ILE A 133 8.56 21.94 -7.87
C ILE A 133 7.04 21.79 -7.90
N ARG A 134 6.34 22.92 -8.03
CA ARG A 134 4.90 22.93 -8.26
C ARG A 134 4.64 22.65 -9.74
N LEU A 135 3.85 21.65 -10.07
CA LEU A 135 3.44 21.40 -11.45
C LEU A 135 2.06 22.02 -11.72
N GLY A 136 1.78 22.32 -12.99
CA GLY A 136 0.42 22.59 -13.45
C GLY A 136 -0.31 23.78 -12.82
N ARG A 137 0.28 25.00 -12.88
CA ARG A 137 -0.36 26.24 -12.37
C ARG A 137 -1.81 26.45 -12.82
N ASP A 138 -2.23 25.86 -13.94
CA ASP A 138 -3.56 26.07 -14.54
C ASP A 138 -4.52 24.87 -14.45
N PHE A 139 -4.09 23.67 -14.04
CA PHE A 139 -4.93 22.45 -14.12
C PHE A 139 -4.71 21.39 -13.01
N ASP A 140 -3.61 21.43 -12.25
CA ASP A 140 -3.28 20.41 -11.22
C ASP A 140 -2.77 21.08 -9.95
N PHE A 141 -3.62 21.93 -9.37
CA PHE A 141 -3.26 22.92 -8.37
C PHE A 141 -2.60 22.41 -7.08
N PRO A 142 -2.92 21.22 -6.52
CA PRO A 142 -2.31 20.75 -5.28
C PRO A 142 -0.94 20.07 -5.49
N HIS A 143 -0.47 19.90 -6.73
CA HIS A 143 0.59 18.96 -7.06
C HIS A 143 2.02 19.51 -6.92
N TYR A 144 2.85 18.74 -6.22
CA TYR A 144 4.29 18.97 -6.06
C TYR A 144 5.10 17.72 -6.36
N ASP A 145 6.17 17.89 -7.14
CA ASP A 145 7.17 16.86 -7.40
C ASP A 145 8.48 17.20 -6.69
N TYR A 146 9.02 16.25 -5.92
CA TYR A 146 10.40 16.34 -5.43
C TYR A 146 11.39 15.99 -6.53
N VAL A 147 12.30 16.91 -6.81
CA VAL A 147 13.28 16.81 -7.89
C VAL A 147 14.67 16.64 -7.32
N PHE A 148 15.38 15.63 -7.79
CA PHE A 148 16.81 15.45 -7.53
C PHE A 148 17.49 14.89 -8.77
N PRO A 149 18.83 14.87 -8.86
CA PRO A 149 19.54 14.49 -10.08
C PRO A 149 19.04 13.16 -10.67
N ALA A 150 18.71 13.14 -11.96
CA ALA A 150 18.07 11.99 -12.60
C ALA A 150 18.89 10.69 -12.49
N ALA A 151 20.23 10.80 -12.47
CA ALA A 151 21.15 9.67 -12.37
C ALA A 151 21.01 8.86 -11.06
N THR A 152 20.42 9.42 -10.01
CA THR A 152 20.21 8.74 -8.73
C THR A 152 18.74 8.34 -8.51
N ARG A 153 17.85 8.66 -9.46
CA ARG A 153 16.42 8.30 -9.35
C ARG A 153 16.23 6.81 -9.58
N ARG A 154 15.49 6.17 -8.68
CA ARG A 154 14.94 4.84 -8.93
C ARG A 154 13.65 4.98 -9.72
N ASP A 155 13.51 4.17 -10.76
CA ASP A 155 12.28 4.06 -11.55
C ASP A 155 11.24 3.22 -10.78
N LEU A 156 10.56 3.87 -9.82
CA LEU A 156 9.52 3.21 -9.03
C LEU A 156 8.23 2.95 -9.81
N GLY A 157 8.02 3.60 -10.96
CA GLY A 157 6.95 3.25 -11.89
C GLY A 157 7.16 1.83 -12.42
N ARG A 158 8.33 1.58 -13.03
CA ARG A 158 8.70 0.25 -13.54
C ARG A 158 8.83 -0.79 -12.43
N ILE A 159 9.42 -0.43 -11.29
CA ILE A 159 9.54 -1.36 -10.15
C ILE A 159 8.17 -1.70 -9.57
N GLY A 160 7.24 -0.74 -9.50
CA GLY A 160 5.86 -0.96 -9.05
C GLY A 160 5.10 -1.94 -9.94
N VAL A 161 5.24 -1.82 -11.26
CA VAL A 161 4.68 -2.79 -12.23
C VAL A 161 5.31 -4.17 -12.02
N ARG A 162 6.65 -4.24 -11.92
CA ARG A 162 7.36 -5.51 -11.67
C ARG A 162 6.95 -6.16 -10.36
N ALA A 163 6.73 -5.37 -9.31
CA ALA A 163 6.29 -5.84 -8.01
C ALA A 163 4.93 -6.51 -8.09
N PHE A 164 3.98 -5.93 -8.83
CA PHE A 164 2.71 -6.57 -9.11
C PHE A 164 2.87 -7.87 -9.92
N GLN A 165 3.67 -7.87 -10.99
CA GLN A 165 3.91 -9.07 -11.81
C GLN A 165 4.48 -10.22 -10.98
N ARG A 166 5.46 -9.93 -10.12
CA ARG A 166 6.03 -10.90 -9.17
C ARG A 166 5.00 -11.41 -8.18
N LEU A 167 4.22 -10.50 -7.60
CA LEU A 167 3.16 -10.85 -6.66
C LEU A 167 2.12 -11.75 -7.34
N TRP A 168 1.69 -11.44 -8.56
CA TRP A 168 0.77 -12.27 -9.33
C TRP A 168 1.34 -13.69 -9.54
N ASN A 169 2.57 -13.79 -10.07
CA ASN A 169 3.25 -15.05 -10.36
C ASN A 169 3.41 -15.94 -9.13
N GLN A 170 3.60 -15.34 -7.95
CA GLN A 170 3.69 -16.05 -6.68
C GLN A 170 2.39 -16.81 -6.34
N PHE A 171 1.22 -16.23 -6.65
CA PHE A 171 -0.08 -16.81 -6.32
C PHE A 171 -0.75 -17.54 -7.50
N HIS A 172 -0.19 -17.44 -8.71
CA HIS A 172 -0.73 -18.06 -9.92
C HIS A 172 0.36 -18.82 -10.69
N PRO A 173 0.90 -19.93 -10.14
CA PRO A 173 2.01 -20.65 -10.78
C PRO A 173 1.67 -21.21 -12.17
N GLY A 174 0.39 -21.43 -12.48
CA GLY A 174 -0.11 -21.87 -13.79
C GLY A 174 -0.53 -20.75 -14.74
N ASP A 175 -0.51 -19.49 -14.32
CA ASP A 175 -0.85 -18.32 -15.14
C ASP A 175 0.21 -17.21 -14.97
N ARG A 176 1.47 -17.52 -15.30
CA ARG A 176 2.57 -16.56 -15.12
C ARG A 176 2.61 -15.52 -16.23
N ILE A 177 3.04 -14.32 -15.88
CA ILE A 177 3.34 -13.22 -16.80
C ILE A 177 4.81 -12.79 -16.67
N PRO A 178 5.42 -12.16 -17.68
CA PRO A 178 6.78 -11.62 -17.56
C PRO A 178 6.91 -10.63 -16.40
N GLU A 179 7.98 -10.73 -15.60
CA GLU A 179 8.35 -9.75 -14.56
C GLU A 179 9.22 -8.61 -15.13
N ASP A 180 8.85 -8.11 -16.30
CA ASP A 180 9.65 -7.13 -17.04
C ASP A 180 9.56 -5.72 -16.45
N GLY A 181 8.49 -5.39 -15.71
CA GLY A 181 8.17 -4.05 -15.24
C GLY A 181 7.42 -3.19 -16.26
N VAL A 182 6.90 -3.79 -17.33
CA VAL A 182 6.16 -3.10 -18.40
C VAL A 182 4.65 -3.30 -18.21
N TYR A 183 3.90 -2.21 -18.22
CA TYR A 183 2.45 -2.27 -18.20
C TYR A 183 1.93 -2.56 -19.61
N GLY A 184 1.49 -3.80 -19.84
CA GLY A 184 0.87 -4.24 -21.09
C GLY A 184 -0.45 -5.00 -20.85
N PRO A 185 -1.10 -5.50 -21.91
CA PRO A 185 -2.40 -6.16 -21.82
C PRO A 185 -2.44 -7.35 -20.86
N GLN A 186 -1.34 -8.10 -20.75
CA GLN A 186 -1.21 -9.21 -19.80
C GLN A 186 -1.29 -8.70 -18.35
N THR A 187 -0.44 -7.72 -18.00
CA THR A 187 -0.45 -7.06 -16.68
C THR A 187 -1.82 -6.45 -16.37
N ALA A 188 -2.42 -5.74 -17.33
CA ALA A 188 -3.74 -5.09 -17.18
C ALA A 188 -4.85 -6.11 -16.85
N THR A 189 -4.88 -7.23 -17.56
CA THR A 189 -5.85 -8.31 -17.33
C THR A 189 -5.73 -8.87 -15.92
N ARG A 190 -4.50 -9.08 -15.45
CA ARG A 190 -4.24 -9.65 -14.12
C ARG A 190 -4.54 -8.66 -13.01
N LEU A 191 -4.25 -7.37 -13.21
CA LEU A 191 -4.67 -6.31 -12.29
C LEU A 191 -6.20 -6.30 -12.14
N ALA A 192 -6.93 -6.30 -13.26
CA ALA A 192 -8.40 -6.33 -13.27
C ALA A 192 -8.97 -7.51 -12.48
N ASN A 193 -8.33 -8.68 -12.57
CA ASN A 193 -8.77 -9.92 -11.93
C ASN A 193 -8.24 -10.12 -10.51
N SER A 194 -7.35 -9.26 -10.02
CA SER A 194 -6.78 -9.40 -8.68
C SER A 194 -7.81 -9.09 -7.60
N PRO A 195 -7.77 -9.77 -6.43
CA PRO A 195 -8.66 -9.45 -5.31
C PRO A 195 -8.34 -8.08 -4.73
N ILE A 196 -9.36 -7.27 -4.42
CA ILE A 196 -9.16 -5.91 -3.88
C ILE A 196 -8.44 -5.89 -2.53
N ASN A 197 -8.62 -6.94 -1.72
CA ASN A 197 -7.96 -7.08 -0.42
C ASN A 197 -6.51 -7.63 -0.53
N GLY A 198 -5.99 -7.77 -1.75
CA GLY A 198 -4.74 -8.46 -2.00
C GLY A 198 -4.93 -9.96 -2.10
N PHE A 199 -3.88 -10.67 -2.50
CA PHE A 199 -3.88 -12.12 -2.40
C PHE A 199 -3.85 -12.48 -0.93
N LEU A 200 -4.58 -13.51 -0.50
CA LEU A 200 -4.49 -13.97 0.89
C LEU A 200 -3.00 -14.12 1.24
N PRO A 201 -2.55 -13.75 2.45
CA PRO A 201 -1.15 -14.00 2.83
C PRO A 201 -0.82 -15.42 2.39
N ALA A 202 0.32 -15.60 1.74
CA ALA A 202 0.82 -16.93 1.55
C ALA A 202 1.13 -17.44 2.96
N PHE A 203 0.14 -17.99 3.65
CA PHE A 203 0.30 -18.77 4.87
C PHE A 203 0.99 -20.05 4.41
N ARG A 204 2.29 -19.91 4.14
CA ARG A 204 3.17 -21.02 3.72
C ARG A 204 3.50 -21.92 4.90
N ARG A 205 3.12 -21.51 6.11
CA ARG A 205 3.41 -22.16 7.40
C ARG A 205 2.28 -21.91 8.39
N SER A 206 2.05 -22.87 9.29
CA SER A 206 1.23 -22.66 10.48
C SER A 206 1.95 -21.70 11.43
N LEU A 207 1.24 -20.74 12.01
CA LEU A 207 1.82 -19.82 12.98
C LEU A 207 1.48 -20.26 14.40
N GLN A 208 2.49 -20.35 15.25
CA GLN A 208 2.35 -20.68 16.66
C GLN A 208 3.52 -20.06 17.43
N LEU A 209 3.39 -19.98 18.75
CA LEU A 209 4.50 -19.57 19.60
C LEU A 209 5.60 -20.63 19.53
N GLN A 210 6.82 -20.22 19.20
CA GLN A 210 8.00 -21.08 19.11
C GLN A 210 9.28 -20.25 19.25
N GLU A 211 10.43 -20.93 19.38
CA GLU A 211 11.75 -20.31 19.35
C GLU A 211 12.57 -20.84 18.16
N PRO A 212 13.14 -19.97 17.30
CA PRO A 212 12.96 -18.52 17.29
C PRO A 212 11.52 -18.13 16.91
N ARG A 213 11.05 -17.01 17.47
CA ARG A 213 9.71 -16.48 17.20
C ARG A 213 9.49 -16.26 15.72
N LEU A 214 8.30 -16.66 15.25
CA LEU A 214 7.89 -16.40 13.88
C LEU A 214 7.66 -14.91 13.68
N GLN A 215 8.11 -14.40 12.54
CA GLN A 215 7.98 -13.00 12.17
C GLN A 215 7.61 -12.87 10.70
N GLY A 216 6.84 -11.83 10.35
CA GLY A 216 6.53 -11.51 8.96
C GLY A 216 5.13 -10.92 8.73
N ASP A 217 4.82 -10.72 7.46
CA ASP A 217 3.53 -10.18 7.01
C ASP A 217 2.36 -11.14 7.30
N ASP A 218 2.61 -12.44 7.37
CA ASP A 218 1.66 -13.48 7.77
C ASP A 218 1.21 -13.30 9.24
N VAL A 219 2.16 -13.05 10.14
CA VAL A 219 1.89 -12.73 11.55
C VAL A 219 1.16 -11.40 11.66
N THR A 220 1.60 -10.39 10.93
CA THR A 220 0.97 -9.05 10.90
C THR A 220 -0.50 -9.14 10.44
N ALA A 221 -0.79 -9.94 9.41
CA ALA A 221 -2.13 -10.15 8.90
C ALA A 221 -3.04 -10.82 9.95
N VAL A 222 -2.52 -11.83 10.65
CA VAL A 222 -3.23 -12.49 11.76
C VAL A 222 -3.51 -11.53 12.90
N GLN A 223 -2.53 -10.76 13.35
CA GLN A 223 -2.71 -9.78 14.43
C GLN A 223 -3.79 -8.74 14.06
N ARG A 224 -3.81 -8.25 12.82
CA ARG A 224 -4.86 -7.33 12.34
C ARG A 224 -6.24 -7.98 12.29
N ALA A 225 -6.35 -9.20 11.75
CA ALA A 225 -7.63 -9.90 11.68
C ALA A 225 -8.19 -10.22 13.07
N LEU A 226 -7.31 -10.59 14.01
CA LEU A 226 -7.68 -10.79 15.42
C LEU A 226 -8.26 -9.52 16.04
N LEU A 227 -7.61 -8.36 15.83
CA LEU A 227 -8.15 -7.06 16.30
C LEU A 227 -9.48 -6.69 15.61
N GLN A 228 -9.61 -6.96 14.32
CA GLN A 228 -10.83 -6.65 13.54
C GLN A 228 -12.02 -7.56 13.88
N SER A 229 -11.76 -8.78 14.35
CA SER A 229 -12.82 -9.73 14.73
C SER A 229 -13.74 -9.22 15.84
N SER A 230 -13.33 -8.19 16.60
CA SER A 230 -14.02 -7.68 17.80
C SER A 230 -14.23 -8.72 18.93
N ILE A 231 -13.66 -9.92 18.77
CA ILE A 231 -13.70 -11.02 19.74
C ILE A 231 -12.52 -10.91 20.72
N VAL A 232 -11.36 -10.50 20.20
CA VAL A 232 -10.13 -10.41 20.96
C VAL A 232 -10.16 -9.16 21.84
N ARG A 233 -10.06 -9.35 23.16
CA ARG A 233 -10.11 -8.26 24.17
C ARG A 233 -8.77 -8.07 24.89
N VAL A 234 -7.75 -8.81 24.50
CA VAL A 234 -6.40 -8.64 25.04
C VAL A 234 -5.70 -7.46 24.36
N ASN A 235 -4.77 -6.83 25.08
CA ASN A 235 -3.90 -5.81 24.50
C ASN A 235 -2.95 -6.48 23.49
N LEU A 236 -3.29 -6.39 22.20
CA LEU A 236 -2.52 -6.99 21.10
C LEU A 236 -1.97 -5.87 20.22
N ASN A 237 -0.63 -5.82 20.13
CA ASN A 237 0.05 -4.92 19.21
C ASN A 237 0.33 -5.64 17.89
N VAL A 238 0.21 -4.92 16.77
CA VAL A 238 0.57 -5.42 15.44
C VAL A 238 2.08 -5.26 15.24
N THR A 239 2.86 -6.16 15.86
CA THR A 239 4.33 -6.14 15.85
C THR A 239 4.92 -6.91 14.66
N GLY A 240 4.12 -7.78 14.03
CA GLY A 240 4.61 -8.75 13.06
C GLY A 240 5.44 -9.89 13.68
N VAL A 241 5.46 -10.01 15.02
CA VAL A 241 6.14 -11.08 15.78
C VAL A 241 5.10 -11.94 16.49
N PHE A 242 5.16 -13.25 16.30
CA PHE A 242 4.25 -14.19 16.95
C PHE A 242 4.75 -14.47 18.37
N ASP A 243 4.39 -13.58 19.28
CA ASP A 243 4.75 -13.62 20.69
C ASP A 243 3.61 -14.16 21.57
N MET A 244 3.84 -14.19 22.89
CA MET A 244 2.83 -14.65 23.85
C MET A 244 1.52 -13.85 23.79
N ALA A 245 1.56 -12.56 23.45
CA ALA A 245 0.36 -11.74 23.30
C ALA A 245 -0.46 -12.20 22.09
N THR A 246 0.24 -12.49 20.99
CA THR A 246 -0.36 -13.03 19.76
C THR A 246 -0.97 -14.41 19.99
N GLU A 247 -0.25 -15.33 20.65
CA GLU A 247 -0.78 -16.67 20.97
C GLU A 247 -2.06 -16.59 21.84
N ARG A 248 -2.06 -15.73 22.86
CA ARG A 248 -3.26 -15.52 23.72
C ARG A 248 -4.45 -15.00 22.93
N ALA A 249 -4.21 -14.05 22.02
CA ALA A 249 -5.25 -13.53 21.13
C ALA A 249 -5.81 -14.63 20.20
N VAL A 250 -4.95 -15.48 19.64
CA VAL A 250 -5.36 -16.64 18.83
C VAL A 250 -6.23 -17.60 19.62
N ARG A 251 -5.80 -18.00 20.83
CA ARG A 251 -6.58 -18.89 21.69
C ARG A 251 -7.94 -18.31 22.06
N GLN A 252 -8.00 -17.01 22.39
CA GLN A 252 -9.27 -16.32 22.67
C GLN A 252 -10.21 -16.36 21.46
N PHE A 253 -9.68 -16.08 20.27
CA PHE A 253 -10.44 -16.15 19.03
C PHE A 253 -10.95 -17.57 18.75
N GLN A 254 -10.08 -18.59 18.88
CA GLN A 254 -10.44 -20.00 18.70
C GLN A 254 -11.56 -20.42 19.65
N GLN A 255 -11.42 -20.08 20.94
CA GLN A 255 -12.40 -20.39 21.96
C GLN A 255 -13.76 -19.75 21.67
N ALA A 256 -13.79 -18.47 21.30
CA ALA A 256 -15.03 -17.76 21.01
C ALA A 256 -15.70 -18.20 19.70
N THR A 257 -14.92 -18.70 18.74
CA THR A 257 -15.44 -19.23 17.46
C THR A 257 -16.17 -20.57 17.67
N GLY A 258 -15.84 -21.32 18.72
CA GLY A 258 -16.56 -22.53 19.16
C GLY A 258 -16.39 -23.78 18.28
N ARG A 259 -15.98 -23.63 17.02
CA ARG A 259 -15.71 -24.74 16.07
C ARG A 259 -14.22 -24.99 15.79
N LEU A 260 -13.34 -24.25 16.45
CA LEU A 260 -11.89 -24.39 16.33
C LEU A 260 -11.32 -25.10 17.56
N ALA A 261 -10.25 -25.87 17.37
CA ALA A 261 -9.41 -26.31 18.48
C ALA A 261 -8.77 -25.09 19.15
N VAL A 262 -8.78 -25.04 20.49
CA VAL A 262 -8.18 -23.94 21.27
C VAL A 262 -6.71 -24.26 21.55
N ASP A 263 -5.92 -24.41 20.49
CA ASP A 263 -4.53 -24.88 20.53
C ASP A 263 -3.49 -23.77 20.39
N GLY A 264 -3.90 -22.53 20.09
CA GLY A 264 -3.01 -21.39 19.85
C GLY A 264 -2.32 -21.44 18.48
N VAL A 265 -2.70 -22.38 17.61
CA VAL A 265 -2.12 -22.59 16.28
C VAL A 265 -2.99 -21.95 15.22
N VAL A 266 -2.37 -21.08 14.42
CA VAL A 266 -3.00 -20.49 13.25
C VAL A 266 -2.70 -21.35 12.03
N GLY A 267 -3.49 -22.42 11.91
CA GLY A 267 -3.54 -23.29 10.72
C GLY A 267 -4.67 -22.90 9.75
N PRO A 268 -4.86 -23.64 8.65
CA PRO A 268 -5.83 -23.32 7.60
C PRO A 268 -7.27 -23.09 8.08
N THR A 269 -7.73 -23.83 9.09
CA THR A 269 -9.06 -23.65 9.69
C THR A 269 -9.16 -22.32 10.43
N THR A 270 -8.24 -22.01 11.33
CA THR A 270 -8.15 -20.72 12.02
C THR A 270 -8.07 -19.56 11.03
N LEU A 271 -7.32 -19.73 9.94
CA LEU A 271 -7.20 -18.72 8.89
C LEU A 271 -8.50 -18.49 8.12
N ARG A 272 -9.28 -19.54 7.83
CA ARG A 272 -10.61 -19.40 7.22
C ARG A 272 -11.56 -18.61 8.12
N GLU A 273 -11.52 -18.90 9.41
CA GLU A 273 -12.33 -18.19 10.40
C GLU A 273 -11.95 -16.71 10.55
N LEU A 274 -10.65 -16.40 10.42
CA LEU A 274 -10.17 -15.03 10.39
C LEU A 274 -10.45 -14.31 9.05
N GLY A 275 -11.05 -14.99 8.06
CA GLY A 275 -11.26 -14.46 6.71
C GLY A 275 -9.96 -14.29 5.91
N LEU A 276 -8.87 -14.91 6.39
CA LEU A 276 -7.52 -14.86 5.84
C LEU A 276 -7.20 -16.04 4.92
N LEU A 277 -8.09 -17.04 4.86
CA LEU A 277 -8.08 -18.12 3.87
C LEU A 277 -9.51 -18.30 3.36
N ARG A 278 -9.70 -18.59 2.06
CA ARG A 278 -11.01 -18.96 1.50
C ARG A 278 -10.95 -20.39 1.00
#